data_AF-A0A3D3K3A7-F1
#
_entry.id   AF-A0A3D3K3A7-F1
#
_cell.length_a   1.000
_cell.length_b   1.000
_cell.length_c   1.000
_cell.angle_alpha   90.00
_cell.angle_beta   90.00
_cell.angle_gamma   90.00
#
_symmetry.space_group_name_H-M   'P 1'
#
loop_
_entity.id
_entity.type
_entity.pdbx_description
1 polymer ?
#
loop_
_entity_poly.entity_id
_entity_poly.type
_entity_poly.pdbx_seq_one_letter_code
_entity_poly.pdbx_strand_id
1 'polypeptide(L)'
;MALVRVYASMHGFTTICGDAGFGRPADYARRAGELFPLLLGRVAATTDFALRARLVSALFFLSGETSFSYDSDEAEACREAALALLDDYVREERADDLACAAVCRCIADLCYPEGCGCEEWLSRLAGRVARWASALDDRGRWADADLRLAFERVEVMNRYSYMFLDDGFDGAVRRAYDHCTSQLATCCEASPGQLALLRAAYDAAR
;
A
#
# COMPACT_ATOMS: atom_id res chain seq x y z
N MET A 1 -4.18 -9.72 5.16
CA MET A 1 -4.82 -8.77 4.22
C MET A 1 -6.31 -8.55 4.49
N ALA A 2 -7.15 -9.57 4.71
CA ALA A 2 -8.59 -9.36 4.98
C ALA A 2 -8.86 -8.47 6.21
N LEU A 3 -8.18 -8.72 7.34
CA LEU A 3 -8.33 -7.93 8.57
C LEU A 3 -7.92 -6.46 8.41
N VAL A 4 -6.88 -6.21 7.63
CA VAL A 4 -6.40 -4.85 7.29
C VAL A 4 -7.46 -4.07 6.52
N ARG A 5 -8.16 -4.72 5.57
CA ARG A 5 -9.28 -4.10 4.84
C ARG A 5 -10.50 -3.85 5.73
N VAL A 6 -10.77 -4.75 6.68
CA VAL A 6 -11.83 -4.57 7.67
C VAL A 6 -11.54 -3.37 8.56
N TYR A 7 -10.30 -3.22 9.03
CA TYR A 7 -9.84 -2.04 9.78
C TYR A 7 -10.04 -0.74 8.99
N ALA A 8 -9.58 -0.70 7.73
CA ALA A 8 -9.79 0.45 6.83
C ALA A 8 -11.27 0.83 6.68
N SER A 9 -12.12 -0.18 6.49
CA SER A 9 -13.55 0.03 6.30
C SER A 9 -14.20 0.61 7.54
N MET A 10 -13.82 0.12 8.74
CA MET A 10 -14.35 0.63 10.01
C MET A 10 -14.03 2.11 10.22
N HIS A 11 -12.81 2.54 9.88
CA HIS A 11 -12.44 3.96 9.91
C HIS A 11 -13.13 4.80 8.82
N GLY A 12 -13.38 4.24 7.64
CA GLY A 12 -14.23 4.91 6.63
C GLY A 12 -15.63 5.20 7.17
N PHE A 13 -16.19 4.31 8.00
CA PHE A 13 -17.50 4.51 8.63
C PHE A 13 -17.49 5.55 9.75
N THR A 14 -16.35 5.79 10.43
CA THR A 14 -16.25 6.85 11.46
C THR A 14 -16.21 8.25 10.83
N THR A 15 -15.66 8.37 9.62
CA THR A 15 -15.41 9.65 8.94
C THR A 15 -16.51 10.07 7.95
N ILE A 16 -17.12 9.12 7.24
CA ILE A 16 -18.02 9.43 6.11
C ILE A 16 -19.50 9.31 6.49
N CYS A 17 -19.86 8.42 7.42
CA CYS A 17 -21.23 7.92 7.48
C CYS A 17 -22.17 8.55 8.52
N GLY A 18 -21.68 9.39 9.44
CA GLY A 18 -22.55 10.10 10.42
C GLY A 18 -23.68 9.23 11.00
N ASP A 19 -24.90 9.78 11.09
CA ASP A 19 -26.12 9.10 11.54
C ASP A 19 -26.93 8.43 10.39
N ALA A 20 -26.31 8.09 9.26
CA ALA A 20 -26.99 7.59 8.06
C ALA A 20 -27.54 6.14 8.16
N GLY A 21 -27.84 5.66 9.37
CA GLY A 21 -28.44 4.34 9.61
C GLY A 21 -27.46 3.16 9.58
N PHE A 22 -26.16 3.42 9.43
CA PHE A 22 -25.11 2.38 9.44
C PHE A 22 -24.59 2.04 10.84
N GLY A 23 -25.17 2.56 11.91
CA GLY A 23 -24.68 2.38 13.29
C GLY A 23 -23.89 3.59 13.79
N ARG A 24 -23.56 3.61 15.09
CA ARG A 24 -22.95 4.79 15.72
C ARG A 24 -21.45 4.86 15.38
N PRO A 25 -20.92 6.01 14.93
CA PRO A 25 -19.49 6.19 14.68
C PRO A 25 -18.59 5.76 15.86
N ALA A 26 -19.04 5.98 17.10
CA ALA A 26 -18.33 5.55 18.31
C ALA A 26 -18.15 4.02 18.41
N ASP A 27 -19.09 3.23 17.89
CA ASP A 27 -18.98 1.76 17.89
C ASP A 27 -17.93 1.28 16.87
N TYR A 28 -17.82 1.97 15.73
CA TYR A 28 -16.79 1.71 14.73
C TYR A 28 -15.40 2.11 15.21
N ALA A 29 -15.27 3.28 15.84
CA ALA A 29 -14.02 3.73 16.45
C ALA A 29 -13.55 2.74 17.53
N ARG A 30 -14.45 2.29 18.42
CA ARG A 30 -14.13 1.28 19.43
C ARG A 30 -13.66 -0.03 18.81
N ARG A 31 -14.37 -0.55 17.80
CA ARG A 31 -14.00 -1.80 17.11
C ARG A 31 -12.68 -1.67 16.34
N ALA A 32 -12.41 -0.51 15.75
CA ALA A 32 -11.13 -0.23 15.11
C ALA A 32 -9.99 -0.26 16.14
N GLY A 33 -10.17 0.39 17.29
CA GLY A 33 -9.21 0.36 18.40
C GLY A 33 -9.01 -1.03 19.02
N GLU A 34 -10.03 -1.89 19.00
CA GLU A 34 -9.89 -3.31 19.40
C GLU A 34 -9.14 -4.15 18.36
N LEU A 35 -9.31 -3.83 17.07
CA LEU A 35 -8.70 -4.56 15.97
C LEU A 35 -7.22 -4.18 15.75
N PHE A 36 -6.85 -2.93 16.01
CA PHE A 36 -5.47 -2.44 15.85
C PHE A 36 -4.42 -3.28 16.59
N PRO A 37 -4.52 -3.54 17.91
CA PRO A 37 -3.52 -4.35 18.63
C PRO A 37 -3.48 -5.79 18.13
N LEU A 38 -4.58 -6.35 17.61
CA LEU A 38 -4.60 -7.68 16.99
C LEU A 38 -3.83 -7.70 15.66
N LEU A 39 -3.95 -6.63 14.87
CA LEU A 39 -3.18 -6.46 13.64
C LEU A 39 -1.68 -6.30 13.94
N LEU A 40 -1.33 -5.49 14.94
CA LEU A 40 0.04 -5.30 15.37
C LEU A 40 0.64 -6.61 15.93
N GLY A 41 -0.11 -7.32 16.77
CA GLY A 41 0.28 -8.65 17.25
C GLY A 41 0.49 -9.66 16.11
N ARG A 42 -0.33 -9.57 15.05
CA ARG A 42 -0.13 -10.39 13.85
C ARG A 42 1.14 -10.03 13.08
N VAL A 43 1.46 -8.74 12.97
CA VAL A 43 2.73 -8.27 12.39
C VAL A 43 3.90 -8.83 13.17
N ALA A 44 3.91 -8.67 14.49
CA ALA A 44 4.98 -9.15 15.37
C ALA A 44 5.16 -10.68 15.30
N ALA A 45 4.07 -11.43 15.19
CA ALA A 45 4.11 -12.89 15.08
C ALA A 45 4.46 -13.43 13.68
N THR A 46 4.60 -12.57 12.66
CA THR A 46 4.88 -13.00 11.30
C THR A 46 6.39 -13.09 11.07
N THR A 47 6.90 -14.31 10.88
CA THR A 47 8.32 -14.57 10.62
C THR A 47 8.71 -14.44 9.14
N ASP A 48 7.74 -14.65 8.24
CA ASP A 48 7.96 -14.47 6.80
C ASP A 48 8.15 -12.97 6.48
N PHE A 49 9.36 -12.61 6.05
CA PHE A 49 9.72 -11.21 5.81
C PHE A 49 8.79 -10.54 4.79
N ALA A 50 8.49 -11.21 3.67
CA ALA A 50 7.67 -10.64 2.60
C ALA A 50 6.23 -10.36 3.03
N LEU A 51 5.62 -11.30 3.75
CA LEU A 51 4.30 -11.11 4.34
C LEU A 51 4.32 -10.02 5.40
N ARG A 52 5.35 -10.00 6.27
CA ARG A 52 5.50 -8.97 7.30
C ARG A 52 5.64 -7.58 6.67
N ALA A 53 6.48 -7.41 5.65
CA ALA A 53 6.66 -6.15 4.92
C ALA A 53 5.34 -5.62 4.37
N ARG A 54 4.54 -6.51 3.75
CA ARG A 54 3.24 -6.15 3.19
C ARG A 54 2.20 -5.82 4.27
N LEU A 55 2.24 -6.50 5.42
CA LEU A 55 1.35 -6.20 6.54
C LEU A 55 1.69 -4.85 7.18
N VAL A 56 2.98 -4.58 7.41
CA VAL A 56 3.48 -3.31 7.96
C VAL A 56 3.13 -2.16 7.02
N SER A 57 3.47 -2.27 5.73
CA SER A 57 3.14 -1.24 4.73
C SER A 57 1.63 -0.95 4.69
N ALA A 58 0.80 -1.99 4.70
CA ALA A 58 -0.64 -1.79 4.66
C ALA A 58 -1.21 -1.23 5.96
N LEU A 59 -0.67 -1.63 7.12
CA LEU A 59 -1.07 -1.09 8.41
C LEU A 59 -0.68 0.39 8.54
N PHE A 60 0.54 0.74 8.12
CA PHE A 60 1.08 2.08 8.23
C PHE A 60 0.38 3.07 7.31
N PHE A 61 0.13 2.67 6.05
CA PHE A 61 -0.71 3.44 5.13
C PHE A 61 -2.09 3.72 5.72
N LEU A 62 -2.74 2.69 6.27
CA LEU A 62 -4.07 2.88 6.86
C LEU A 62 -4.03 3.78 8.09
N SER A 63 -3.06 3.64 8.99
CA SER A 63 -2.95 4.57 10.12
C SER A 63 -2.76 6.02 9.65
N GLY A 64 -2.00 6.26 8.57
CA GLY A 64 -1.84 7.62 8.03
C GLY A 64 -3.13 8.21 7.44
N GLU A 65 -3.97 7.39 6.81
CA GLU A 65 -5.25 7.81 6.24
C GLU A 65 -6.37 7.93 7.29
N THR A 66 -6.26 7.22 8.41
CA THR A 66 -7.34 7.12 9.41
C THR A 66 -7.07 7.92 10.68
N SER A 67 -5.82 8.22 10.99
CA SER A 67 -5.44 8.96 12.19
C SER A 67 -5.44 10.46 11.93
N PHE A 68 -6.33 11.20 12.59
CA PHE A 68 -6.35 12.66 12.57
C PHE A 68 -5.14 13.30 13.30
N SER A 69 -4.32 12.49 13.99
CA SER A 69 -3.10 12.94 14.68
C SER A 69 -1.94 11.98 14.44
N TYR A 70 -0.83 12.49 13.92
CA TYR A 70 0.45 11.78 13.82
C TYR A 70 1.02 11.39 15.21
N ASP A 71 0.55 12.03 16.29
CA ASP A 71 0.99 11.80 17.68
C ASP A 71 0.12 10.79 18.46
N SER A 72 -0.52 9.85 17.78
CA SER A 72 -1.27 8.77 18.47
C SER A 72 -0.38 7.58 18.79
N ASP A 73 -0.70 6.86 19.88
CA ASP A 73 -0.03 5.60 20.23
C ASP A 73 -0.06 4.58 19.06
N GLU A 74 -1.12 4.60 18.25
CA GLU A 74 -1.23 3.75 17.05
C GLU A 74 -0.25 4.16 15.95
N ALA A 75 -0.11 5.47 15.69
CA ALA A 75 0.84 5.98 14.71
C ALA A 75 2.29 5.66 15.12
N GLU A 76 2.61 5.83 16.42
CA GLU A 76 3.92 5.49 16.97
C GLU A 76 4.20 3.98 16.86
N ALA A 77 3.23 3.13 17.21
CA ALA A 77 3.37 1.68 17.08
C ALA A 77 3.58 1.23 15.62
N CYS A 78 2.90 1.87 14.65
CA CYS A 78 3.16 1.61 13.24
C CYS A 78 4.55 2.08 12.81
N ARG A 79 5.00 3.24 13.30
CA ARG A 79 6.33 3.79 13.03
C ARG A 79 7.43 2.85 13.55
N GLU A 80 7.29 2.36 14.78
CA GLU A 80 8.20 1.36 15.36
C GLU A 80 8.23 0.07 14.55
N ALA A 81 7.06 -0.44 14.13
CA ALA A 81 6.97 -1.64 13.30
C ALA A 81 7.64 -1.45 11.93
N ALA A 82 7.50 -0.26 11.33
CA ALA A 82 8.17 0.09 10.08
C ALA A 82 9.68 0.20 10.24
N LEU A 83 10.19 0.85 11.30
CA LEU A 83 11.62 0.92 11.58
C LEU A 83 12.23 -0.46 11.81
N ALA A 84 11.58 -1.33 12.58
CA ALA A 84 12.04 -2.71 12.79
C ALA A 84 12.10 -3.49 11.48
N LEU A 85 11.14 -3.28 10.57
CA LEU A 85 11.16 -3.87 9.23
C LEU A 85 12.35 -3.37 8.40
N LEU A 86 12.66 -2.08 8.44
CA LEU A 86 13.79 -1.50 7.69
C LEU A 86 15.14 -2.03 8.19
N ASP A 87 15.30 -2.17 9.51
CA ASP A 87 16.47 -2.77 10.12
C ASP A 87 16.68 -4.22 9.66
N ASP A 88 15.61 -5.02 9.63
CA ASP A 88 15.67 -6.39 9.14
C ASP A 88 15.95 -6.45 7.63
N TYR A 89 15.39 -5.52 6.85
CA TYR A 89 15.65 -5.42 5.41
C TYR A 89 17.13 -5.15 5.09
N VAL A 90 17.82 -4.36 5.92
CA VAL A 90 19.26 -4.13 5.75
C VAL A 90 20.08 -5.41 6.00
N ARG A 91 19.61 -6.27 6.91
CA ARG A 91 20.26 -7.53 7.24
C ARG A 91 19.94 -8.65 6.24
N GLU A 92 18.78 -8.59 5.60
CA GLU A 92 18.30 -9.60 4.64
C GLU A 92 18.63 -9.22 3.19
N GLU A 93 19.73 -9.77 2.65
CA GLU A 93 20.20 -9.48 1.28
C GLU A 93 19.24 -9.89 0.13
N ARG A 94 18.14 -10.63 0.40
CA ARG A 94 17.31 -11.25 -0.65
C ARG A 94 15.80 -11.24 -0.37
N ALA A 95 15.23 -10.08 -0.05
CA ALA A 95 13.77 -9.92 -0.11
C ALA A 95 13.27 -10.07 -1.55
N ASP A 96 12.07 -10.66 -1.73
CA ASP A 96 11.42 -10.67 -3.05
C ASP A 96 11.00 -9.26 -3.50
N ASP A 97 10.67 -9.11 -4.78
CA ASP A 97 10.39 -7.80 -5.37
C ASP A 97 9.13 -7.12 -4.79
N LEU A 98 8.13 -7.90 -4.37
CA LEU A 98 6.91 -7.35 -3.75
C LEU A 98 7.21 -6.85 -2.33
N ALA A 99 8.05 -7.57 -1.59
CA ALA A 99 8.56 -7.14 -0.30
C ALA A 99 9.41 -5.87 -0.44
N CYS A 100 10.25 -5.80 -1.48
CA CYS A 100 11.02 -4.60 -1.80
C CYS A 100 10.11 -3.38 -2.07
N ALA A 101 9.04 -3.55 -2.86
CA ALA A 101 8.08 -2.50 -3.10
C ALA A 101 7.33 -2.06 -1.83
N ALA A 102 6.93 -3.01 -0.97
CA ALA A 102 6.31 -2.71 0.33
C ALA A 102 7.26 -1.93 1.26
N VAL A 103 8.54 -2.32 1.31
CA VAL A 103 9.58 -1.58 2.06
C VAL A 103 9.74 -0.16 1.52
N CYS A 104 9.77 0.01 0.19
CA CYS A 104 9.88 1.34 -0.40
C CYS A 104 8.68 2.24 -0.05
N ARG A 105 7.47 1.69 0.04
CA ARG A 105 6.29 2.42 0.55
C ARG A 105 6.45 2.82 2.00
N CYS A 106 6.90 1.90 2.87
CA CYS A 106 7.19 2.21 4.27
C CYS A 106 8.21 3.35 4.40
N ILE A 107 9.25 3.37 3.56
CA ILE A 107 10.23 4.48 3.56
C ILE A 107 9.52 5.79 3.20
N ALA A 108 8.74 5.83 2.12
CA ALA A 108 8.02 7.04 1.71
C ALA A 108 7.08 7.54 2.81
N ASP A 109 6.30 6.64 3.41
CA ASP A 109 5.36 6.97 4.48
C ASP A 109 6.08 7.42 5.77
N LEU A 110 7.26 6.87 6.09
CA LEU A 110 8.04 7.24 7.28
C LEU A 110 8.70 8.61 7.13
N CYS A 111 9.15 8.93 5.91
CA CYS A 111 9.94 10.14 5.65
C CYS A 111 9.07 11.35 5.33
N TYR A 112 7.78 11.16 5.01
CA TYR A 112 6.87 12.24 4.72
C TYR A 112 6.27 12.86 6.00
N PRO A 113 6.11 14.19 6.12
CA PRO A 113 6.53 15.23 5.17
C PRO A 113 7.94 15.78 5.44
N GLU A 114 8.52 15.55 6.62
CA GLU A 114 9.64 16.36 7.11
C GLU A 114 11.03 15.83 6.74
N GLY A 115 11.16 14.56 6.33
CA GLY A 115 12.39 13.93 5.79
C GLY A 115 13.64 13.90 6.70
N CYS A 116 13.63 14.65 7.80
CA CYS A 116 14.78 14.89 8.67
C CYS A 116 15.19 13.60 9.39
N GLY A 117 16.47 13.23 9.29
CA GLY A 117 17.01 12.01 9.90
C GLY A 117 16.72 10.72 9.12
N CYS A 118 16.21 10.82 7.89
CA CYS A 118 15.90 9.69 7.02
C CYS A 118 16.76 9.62 5.75
N GLU A 119 17.89 10.34 5.70
CA GLU A 119 18.69 10.54 4.48
C GLU A 119 19.16 9.23 3.85
N GLU A 120 19.56 8.26 4.68
CA GLU A 120 19.96 6.93 4.20
C GLU A 120 18.80 6.22 3.50
N TRP A 121 17.62 6.23 4.11
CA TRP A 121 16.43 5.56 3.57
C TRP A 121 15.93 6.25 2.30
N LEU A 122 15.93 7.58 2.28
CA LEU A 122 15.58 8.37 1.11
C LEU A 122 16.53 8.10 -0.06
N SER A 123 17.83 7.98 0.20
CA SER A 123 18.82 7.61 -0.82
C SER A 123 18.58 6.21 -1.38
N ARG A 124 18.26 5.23 -0.51
CA ARG A 124 17.88 3.87 -0.94
C ARG A 124 16.62 3.88 -1.79
N LEU A 125 15.59 4.64 -1.41
CA LEU A 125 14.36 4.79 -2.16
C LEU A 125 14.62 5.41 -3.54
N ALA A 126 15.36 6.52 -3.59
CA ALA A 126 15.73 7.21 -4.83
C ALA A 126 16.49 6.27 -5.78
N GLY A 127 17.46 5.51 -5.26
CA GLY A 127 18.19 4.51 -6.03
C GLY A 127 17.30 3.40 -6.60
N ARG A 128 16.28 2.97 -5.85
CA ARG A 128 15.31 1.96 -6.32
C ARG A 128 14.40 2.52 -7.41
N VAL A 129 13.84 3.71 -7.21
CA VAL A 129 12.99 4.41 -8.19
C VAL A 129 13.75 4.65 -9.50
N ALA A 130 14.98 5.17 -9.42
CA ALA A 130 15.82 5.41 -10.60
C ALA A 130 16.11 4.12 -11.37
N ARG A 131 16.36 3.01 -10.66
CA ARG A 131 16.61 1.71 -11.28
C ARG A 131 15.37 1.12 -11.94
N TRP A 132 14.19 1.29 -11.34
CA TRP A 132 12.95 0.88 -12.00
C TRP A 132 12.66 1.74 -13.23
N ALA A 133 12.86 3.06 -13.14
CA ALA A 133 12.68 3.95 -14.27
C ALA A 133 13.60 3.60 -15.45
N SER A 134 14.87 3.26 -15.19
CA SER A 134 15.84 2.91 -16.23
C SER A 134 15.64 1.52 -16.83
N ALA A 135 15.04 0.59 -16.07
CA ALA A 135 14.70 -0.75 -16.56
C ALA A 135 13.37 -0.82 -17.33
N LEU A 136 12.62 0.28 -17.39
CA LEU A 136 11.35 0.35 -18.09
C LEU A 136 11.57 0.48 -19.60
N ASP A 137 10.98 -0.42 -20.39
CA ASP A 137 11.06 -0.34 -21.84
C ASP A 137 10.18 0.80 -22.44
N ASP A 138 10.34 1.05 -23.73
CA ASP A 138 9.58 2.08 -24.46
C ASP A 138 8.06 1.83 -24.46
N ARG A 139 7.63 0.60 -24.16
CA ARG A 139 6.22 0.20 -24.07
C ARG A 139 5.67 0.26 -22.64
N GLY A 140 6.45 0.76 -21.69
CA GLY A 140 6.02 0.86 -20.29
C GLY A 140 6.04 -0.47 -19.55
N ARG A 141 6.94 -1.40 -19.92
CA ARG A 141 7.04 -2.73 -19.31
C ARG A 141 8.36 -2.94 -18.60
N TRP A 142 8.28 -3.70 -17.52
CA TRP A 142 9.44 -4.30 -16.88
C TRP A 142 9.52 -5.78 -17.25
N ALA A 143 10.67 -6.23 -17.75
CA ALA A 143 10.84 -7.62 -18.16
C ALA A 143 10.75 -8.63 -16.99
N ASP A 144 11.03 -8.15 -15.77
CA ASP A 144 11.06 -8.93 -14.54
C ASP A 144 9.77 -8.79 -13.70
N ALA A 145 8.76 -8.07 -14.18
CA ALA A 145 7.55 -7.83 -13.41
C ALA A 145 6.29 -8.39 -14.07
N ASP A 146 5.48 -9.09 -13.26
CA ASP A 146 4.08 -9.31 -13.60
C ASP A 146 3.26 -8.03 -13.40
N LEU A 147 1.99 -8.06 -13.82
CA LEU A 147 1.09 -6.90 -13.71
C LEU A 147 0.94 -6.40 -12.27
N ARG A 148 0.98 -7.30 -11.29
CA ARG A 148 0.82 -6.95 -9.88
C ARG A 148 2.04 -6.20 -9.37
N LEU A 149 3.24 -6.72 -9.61
CA LEU A 149 4.48 -6.06 -9.23
C LEU A 149 4.65 -4.72 -9.98
N ALA A 150 4.21 -4.66 -11.24
CA ALA A 150 4.23 -3.43 -12.01
C ALA A 150 3.38 -2.32 -11.34
N PHE A 151 2.17 -2.64 -10.87
CA PHE A 151 1.35 -1.68 -10.10
C PHE A 151 2.03 -1.22 -8.80
N GLU A 152 2.67 -2.14 -8.08
CA GLU A 152 3.38 -1.82 -6.83
C GLU A 152 4.57 -0.87 -7.10
N ARG A 153 5.31 -1.06 -8.20
CA ARG A 153 6.38 -0.15 -8.63
C ARG A 153 5.82 1.23 -9.00
N VAL A 154 4.77 1.27 -9.82
CA VAL A 154 4.11 2.54 -10.22
C VAL A 154 3.65 3.34 -9.01
N GLU A 155 3.05 2.67 -8.03
CA GLU A 155 2.55 3.33 -6.82
C GLU A 155 3.69 3.97 -6.01
N VAL A 156 4.78 3.24 -5.79
CA VAL A 156 5.97 3.76 -5.09
C VAL A 156 6.58 4.95 -5.84
N MET A 157 6.75 4.81 -7.15
CA MET A 157 7.33 5.88 -7.98
C MET A 157 6.45 7.14 -7.95
N ASN A 158 5.14 6.98 -7.97
CA ASN A 158 4.20 8.10 -7.86
C ASN A 158 4.30 8.78 -6.48
N ARG A 159 4.35 8.02 -5.37
CA ARG A 159 4.59 8.59 -4.02
C ARG A 159 5.90 9.37 -3.95
N TYR A 160 6.96 8.83 -4.55
CA TYR A 160 8.27 9.47 -4.61
C TYR A 160 8.19 10.84 -5.30
N SER A 161 7.57 10.92 -6.49
CA SER A 161 7.36 12.19 -7.20
C SER A 161 6.61 13.20 -6.32
N TYR A 162 5.54 12.80 -5.64
CA TYR A 162 4.78 13.68 -4.74
C TYR A 162 5.59 14.16 -3.53
N MET A 163 6.37 13.28 -2.91
CA MET A 163 7.16 13.60 -1.71
C MET A 163 8.24 14.64 -1.99
N PHE A 164 8.88 14.57 -3.17
CA PHE A 164 9.95 15.50 -3.55
C PHE A 164 9.50 16.66 -4.45
N LEU A 165 8.23 16.65 -4.89
CA LEU A 165 7.73 17.53 -5.97
C LEU A 165 8.65 17.47 -7.21
N ASP A 166 9.13 16.27 -7.52
CA ASP A 166 10.06 15.98 -8.61
C ASP A 166 9.33 15.28 -9.75
N ASP A 167 9.42 15.85 -10.96
CA ASP A 167 8.79 15.35 -12.18
C ASP A 167 9.72 14.48 -13.04
N GLY A 168 10.97 14.25 -12.60
CA GLY A 168 12.01 13.56 -13.34
C GLY A 168 11.65 12.13 -13.79
N PHE A 169 10.70 11.48 -13.12
CA PHE A 169 10.23 10.12 -13.45
C PHE A 169 8.80 10.06 -14.00
N ASP A 170 8.08 11.17 -14.11
CA ASP A 170 6.66 11.20 -14.48
C ASP A 170 6.38 10.56 -15.85
N GLY A 171 7.31 10.75 -16.80
CA GLY A 171 7.23 10.12 -18.12
C GLY A 171 7.27 8.58 -18.02
N ALA A 172 8.10 8.03 -17.14
CA ALA A 172 8.19 6.59 -16.91
C ALA A 172 6.96 6.07 -16.15
N VAL A 173 6.53 6.78 -15.10
CA VAL A 173 5.33 6.46 -14.31
C VAL A 173 4.10 6.38 -15.22
N ARG A 174 3.89 7.41 -16.06
CA ARG A 174 2.74 7.45 -16.99
C ARG A 174 2.75 6.28 -17.97
N ARG A 175 3.88 5.99 -18.62
CA ARG A 175 3.98 4.85 -19.55
C ARG A 175 3.67 3.52 -18.87
N ALA A 176 4.22 3.31 -17.68
CA ALA A 176 3.98 2.09 -16.91
C ALA A 176 2.51 1.98 -16.46
N TYR A 177 1.91 3.09 -16.00
CA TYR A 177 0.50 3.14 -15.61
C TYR A 177 -0.43 2.86 -16.81
N ASP A 178 -0.19 3.49 -17.96
CA ASP A 178 -0.96 3.27 -19.19
C ASP A 178 -0.87 1.81 -19.65
N HIS A 179 0.32 1.21 -19.58
CA HIS A 179 0.49 -0.21 -19.85
C HIS A 179 -0.34 -1.07 -18.89
N CYS A 180 -0.21 -0.85 -17.58
CA CYS A 180 -0.90 -1.67 -16.58
C CYS A 180 -2.43 -1.55 -16.68
N THR A 181 -2.95 -0.35 -16.90
CA THR A 181 -4.39 -0.11 -17.05
C THR A 181 -4.96 -0.68 -18.36
N SER A 182 -4.20 -0.64 -19.46
CA SER A 182 -4.61 -1.30 -20.72
C SER A 182 -4.77 -2.82 -20.56
N GLN A 183 -3.89 -3.45 -19.77
CA GLN A 183 -3.97 -4.88 -19.47
C GLN A 183 -5.20 -5.20 -18.61
N LEU A 184 -5.48 -4.38 -17.59
CA LEU A 184 -6.70 -4.53 -16.79
C LEU A 184 -7.96 -4.37 -17.62
N ALA A 185 -8.02 -3.38 -18.53
CA ALA A 185 -9.16 -3.20 -19.42
C ALA A 185 -9.40 -4.45 -20.27
N THR A 186 -8.31 -5.05 -20.79
CA THR A 186 -8.38 -6.29 -21.58
C THR A 186 -8.85 -7.50 -20.74
N CYS A 187 -8.48 -7.57 -19.45
CA CYS A 187 -8.97 -8.61 -18.54
C CYS A 187 -10.43 -8.38 -18.08
N CYS A 188 -10.86 -7.12 -18.01
CA CYS A 188 -12.18 -6.69 -17.56
C CYS A 188 -13.19 -6.56 -18.69
N GLU A 189 -12.80 -6.82 -19.95
CA GLU A 189 -13.75 -7.19 -21.01
C GLU A 189 -14.40 -8.53 -20.66
N ALA A 190 -15.26 -8.50 -19.65
CA ALA A 190 -16.18 -9.57 -19.36
C ALA A 190 -16.97 -9.81 -20.64
N SER A 191 -16.80 -11.00 -21.22
CA SER A 191 -17.65 -11.41 -22.32
C SER A 191 -19.12 -11.23 -21.89
N PRO A 192 -20.04 -10.91 -22.80
CA PRO A 192 -21.46 -10.73 -22.46
C PRO A 192 -22.04 -11.89 -21.61
N GLY A 193 -21.49 -13.11 -21.77
CA GLY A 193 -21.84 -14.27 -20.95
C GLY A 193 -21.35 -14.23 -19.49
N GLN A 194 -20.19 -13.64 -19.20
CA GLN A 194 -19.67 -13.52 -17.83
C GLN A 194 -20.44 -12.47 -17.01
N LEU A 195 -20.88 -11.39 -17.64
CA LEU A 195 -21.78 -10.41 -17.00
C LEU A 195 -23.16 -11.01 -16.71
N ALA A 196 -23.69 -11.85 -17.61
CA ALA A 196 -24.93 -12.58 -17.38
C ALA A 196 -24.81 -13.56 -16.19
N LEU A 197 -23.67 -14.23 -16.03
CA LEU A 197 -23.39 -15.12 -14.89
C LEU A 197 -23.27 -14.37 -13.57
N LEU A 198 -22.57 -13.23 -13.54
CA LEU A 198 -22.47 -12.39 -12.35
C LEU A 198 -23.83 -11.81 -11.94
N ARG A 199 -24.66 -11.44 -12.92
CA ARG A 199 -26.02 -10.98 -12.68
C ARG A 199 -26.92 -12.09 -12.15
N ALA A 200 -26.86 -13.28 -12.73
CA ALA A 200 -27.59 -14.45 -12.23
C ALA A 200 -27.18 -14.84 -10.80
N ALA A 201 -25.88 -14.74 -10.47
CA ALA A 201 -25.38 -14.99 -9.12
C ALA A 201 -25.85 -13.92 -8.12
N TYR A 202 -25.92 -12.65 -8.53
CA TYR A 202 -26.45 -11.56 -7.70
C TYR A 202 -27.96 -11.71 -7.46
N ASP A 203 -28.72 -12.04 -8.50
CA ASP A 203 -30.17 -12.22 -8.42
C ASP A 203 -30.55 -13.47 -7.59
N ALA A 204 -29.70 -14.50 -7.55
CA ALA A 204 -29.87 -15.69 -6.71
C ALA A 204 -29.49 -15.48 -5.23
N ALA A 205 -28.76 -14.40 -4.91
CA ALA A 205 -28.36 -14.04 -3.55
C ALA A 205 -29.36 -13.09 -2.85
N ARG A 206 -30.53 -12.88 -3.45
CA ARG A 206 -31.60 -11.99 -3.00
C ARG A 206 -32.84 -12.78 -2.61
#